data_AF-A0A1H7ID48-F1
#
_entry.id   AF-A0A1H7ID48-F1
#
_cell.length_a   1.000
_cell.length_b   1.000
_cell.length_c   1.000
_cell.angle_alpha   90.00
_cell.angle_beta   90.00
_cell.angle_gamma   90.00
#
_symmetry.space_group_name_H-M   'P 1'
#
loop_
_entity.id
_entity.type
_entity.pdbx_description
1 polymer ?
#
loop_
_entity_poly.entity_id
_entity_poly.type
_entity_poly.pdbx_seq_one_letter_code
_entity_poly.pdbx_strand_id
1 'polypeptide(L)'
;MHPNGAEEFKPILGGRMHTQYPDNETKRFYTYRNRGYLLSQPGMRRLLPQEWLRFGWFFLIDRRDPAGLRDWVRLRKMGRQERFERH
;
A
#
# COMPACT_ATOMS: atom_id res chain seq x y z
N MET A 1 -9.00 23.36 7.88
CA MET A 1 -9.03 22.10 8.65
C MET A 1 -8.09 21.11 7.98
N HIS A 2 -7.00 20.72 8.64
CA HIS A 2 -6.13 19.67 8.12
C HIS A 2 -6.85 18.32 8.27
N PRO A 3 -7.08 17.55 7.20
CA PRO A 3 -7.50 16.16 7.34
C PRO A 3 -6.33 15.44 8.02
N ASN A 4 -6.54 15.08 9.28
CA ASN A 4 -5.51 14.49 10.12
C ASN A 4 -5.16 13.12 9.52
N GLY A 5 -4.05 13.02 8.78
CA GLY A 5 -3.63 11.80 8.08
C GLY A 5 -3.38 10.59 8.99
N ALA A 6 -3.55 10.76 10.31
CA ALA A 6 -3.52 9.70 11.31
C ALA A 6 -4.60 8.63 11.09
N GLU A 7 -5.80 8.98 10.58
CA GLU A 7 -6.88 8.01 10.34
C GLU A 7 -6.57 7.04 9.18
N GLU A 8 -5.60 7.40 8.34
CA GLU A 8 -5.14 6.62 7.19
C GLU A 8 -4.17 5.49 7.63
N PHE A 9 -3.67 5.52 8.87
CA PHE A 9 -2.81 4.47 9.42
C PHE A 9 -3.62 3.48 10.25
N LYS A 10 -3.88 2.30 9.69
CA LYS A 10 -4.56 1.22 10.41
C LYS A 10 -3.54 0.39 11.19
N PRO A 11 -3.68 0.26 12.52
CA PRO A 11 -2.80 -0.60 13.29
C PRO A 11 -2.98 -2.05 12.85
N ILE A 12 -1.87 -2.77 12.71
CA ILE A 12 -1.80 -4.18 12.34
C ILE A 12 -0.84 -4.89 13.29
N LEU A 13 -0.90 -6.23 13.34
CA LEU A 13 -0.14 -7.05 14.30
C LEU A 13 -0.38 -6.62 15.77
N GLY A 14 -1.64 -6.34 16.12
CA GLY A 14 -2.01 -5.89 17.47
C GLY A 14 -1.41 -4.53 17.86
N GLY A 15 -1.20 -3.63 16.89
CA GLY A 15 -0.66 -2.28 17.13
C GLY A 15 0.86 -2.15 16.98
N ARG A 16 1.58 -3.25 16.70
CA ARG A 16 3.04 -3.22 16.50
C ARG A 16 3.47 -2.67 15.14
N MET A 17 2.54 -2.55 14.19
CA MET A 17 2.79 -2.01 12.86
C MET A 17 1.60 -1.20 12.37
N HIS A 18 1.80 -0.39 11.33
CA HIS A 18 0.74 0.39 10.70
C HIS A 18 0.72 0.17 9.19
N THR A 19 -0.47 -0.02 8.64
CA THR A 19 -0.72 -0.05 7.19
C THR A 19 -1.36 1.28 6.77
N GLN A 20 -0.91 1.86 5.66
CA GLN A 20 -1.59 3.00 5.06
C GLN A 20 -2.78 2.50 4.23
N TYR A 21 -3.97 2.73 4.74
CA TYR A 21 -5.24 2.41 4.11
C TYR A 21 -6.15 3.65 4.18
N PRO A 22 -6.03 4.58 3.22
CA PRO A 22 -6.91 5.74 3.18
C PRO A 22 -8.35 5.30 2.87
N ASP A 23 -9.31 6.01 3.47
CA ASP A 23 -10.73 5.69 3.37
C ASP A 23 -11.28 5.96 1.96
N ASN A 24 -10.83 7.07 1.36
CA ASN A 24 -11.19 7.47 -0.01
C ASN A 24 -10.50 6.57 -1.07
N GLU A 25 -11.30 5.99 -1.95
CA GLU A 25 -10.84 5.10 -3.04
C GLU A 25 -9.83 5.77 -3.98
N THR A 26 -10.03 7.04 -4.33
CA THR A 26 -9.10 7.80 -5.17
C THR A 26 -7.74 7.93 -4.49
N LYS A 27 -7.71 8.26 -3.19
CA LYS A 27 -6.45 8.32 -2.44
C LYS A 27 -5.78 6.95 -2.39
N ARG A 28 -6.57 5.89 -2.12
CA ARG A 28 -6.07 4.51 -2.07
C ARG A 28 -5.42 4.07 -3.37
N PHE A 29 -6.06 4.39 -4.49
CA PHE A 29 -5.54 4.15 -5.83
C PHE A 29 -4.15 4.76 -6.02
N TYR A 30 -4.00 6.06 -5.74
CA TYR A 30 -2.70 6.74 -5.86
C TYR A 30 -1.67 6.23 -4.84
N THR A 31 -2.06 5.97 -3.59
CA THR A 31 -1.16 5.42 -2.56
C THR A 31 -0.54 4.09 -3.01
N TYR A 32 -1.34 3.15 -3.50
CA TYR A 32 -0.85 1.81 -3.87
C TYR A 32 0.00 1.83 -5.13
N ARG A 33 -0.42 2.62 -6.13
CA ARG A 33 0.35 2.82 -7.36
C ARG A 33 1.70 3.48 -7.06
N ASN A 34 1.72 4.56 -6.28
CA ASN A 34 2.95 5.27 -5.91
C ASN A 34 3.92 4.37 -5.13
N ARG A 35 3.42 3.53 -4.22
CA ARG A 35 4.26 2.55 -3.53
C ARG A 35 4.84 1.49 -4.47
N GLY A 36 4.07 1.05 -5.46
CA GLY A 36 4.57 0.15 -6.50
C GLY A 36 5.74 0.73 -7.28
N TYR A 37 5.69 2.02 -7.62
CA TYR A 37 6.80 2.74 -8.23
C TYR A 37 7.99 2.87 -7.27
N LEU A 38 7.79 3.36 -6.04
CA LEU A 38 8.85 3.55 -5.05
C LEU A 38 9.59 2.25 -4.75
N LEU A 39 8.86 1.16 -4.50
CA LEU A 39 9.45 -0.15 -4.23
C LEU A 39 10.08 -0.82 -5.46
N SER A 40 9.82 -0.31 -6.66
CA SER A 40 10.50 -0.78 -7.87
C SER A 40 11.96 -0.31 -7.93
N GLN A 41 12.30 0.77 -7.22
CA GLN A 41 13.63 1.36 -7.18
C GLN A 41 14.61 0.45 -6.42
N PRO A 42 15.87 0.29 -6.89
CA PRO A 42 16.82 -0.70 -6.38
C PRO A 42 17.08 -0.61 -4.86
N GLY A 43 17.09 0.59 -4.27
CA GLY A 43 17.27 0.78 -2.83
C GLY A 43 16.07 0.37 -1.98
N MET A 44 14.85 0.43 -2.53
CA MET A 44 13.60 0.23 -1.79
C MET A 44 13.03 -1.18 -1.94
N ARG A 45 13.56 -2.00 -2.87
CA ARG A 45 13.12 -3.40 -3.07
C ARG A 45 13.24 -4.25 -1.82
N ARG A 46 14.18 -3.96 -0.93
CA ARG A 46 14.34 -4.68 0.35
C ARG A 46 13.14 -4.53 1.28
N LEU A 47 12.31 -3.51 1.08
CA LEU A 47 11.08 -3.28 1.85
C LEU A 47 9.88 -4.06 1.28
N LEU A 48 10.00 -4.68 0.09
CA LEU A 48 8.95 -5.48 -0.52
C LEU A 48 8.39 -6.57 0.42
N PRO A 49 9.22 -7.36 1.14
CA PRO A 49 8.72 -8.41 2.03
C PRO A 49 7.92 -7.83 3.19
N GLN A 50 8.39 -6.72 3.78
CA GLN A 50 7.69 -6.02 4.86
C GLN A 50 6.33 -5.51 4.37
N GLU A 51 6.29 -4.92 3.19
CA GLU A 51 5.06 -4.42 2.56
C GLU A 51 4.05 -5.56 2.31
N TRP A 52 4.52 -6.69 1.77
CA TRP A 52 3.70 -7.88 1.57
C TRP A 52 3.15 -8.45 2.87
N LEU A 53 3.95 -8.49 3.93
CA LEU A 53 3.51 -8.97 5.23
C LEU A 53 2.44 -8.05 5.83
N ARG A 54 2.65 -6.73 5.76
CA ARG A 54 1.71 -5.73 6.27
C ARG A 54 0.36 -5.78 5.57
N PHE A 55 0.35 -5.66 4.24
CA PHE A 55 -0.89 -5.64 3.47
C PHE A 55 -1.53 -7.03 3.37
N GLY A 56 -0.73 -8.09 3.29
CA GLY A 56 -1.21 -9.47 3.34
C GLY A 56 -1.95 -9.77 4.65
N TRP A 57 -1.34 -9.42 5.79
CA TRP A 57 -2.01 -9.55 7.10
C TRP A 57 -3.26 -8.68 7.19
N PHE A 58 -3.16 -7.40 6.80
CA PHE A 58 -4.29 -6.48 6.85
C PHE A 58 -5.50 -6.99 6.04
N PHE A 59 -5.29 -7.37 4.77
CA PHE A 59 -6.39 -7.83 3.95
C PHE A 59 -6.90 -9.21 4.34
N LEU A 60 -6.04 -10.16 4.69
CA LEU A 60 -6.47 -11.55 4.96
C LEU A 60 -6.97 -11.78 6.39
N ILE A 61 -6.32 -11.16 7.39
CA ILE A 61 -6.60 -11.41 8.80
C ILE A 61 -7.53 -10.34 9.38
N ASP A 62 -7.18 -9.06 9.20
CA ASP A 62 -7.91 -7.94 9.81
C ASP A 62 -9.23 -7.68 9.08
N ARG A 63 -9.17 -7.50 7.76
CA ARG A 63 -10.33 -7.18 6.92
C ARG A 63 -11.04 -8.39 6.34
N ARG A 64 -10.35 -9.53 6.21
CA ARG A 64 -10.82 -10.74 5.51
C ARG A 64 -11.35 -10.47 4.10
N ASP A 65 -10.67 -9.58 3.38
CA ASP A 65 -11.00 -9.08 2.05
C ASP A 65 -9.93 -9.50 1.02
N PRO A 66 -10.01 -10.73 0.48
CA PRO A 66 -9.07 -11.19 -0.54
C PRO A 66 -9.22 -10.44 -1.86
N ALA A 67 -10.37 -9.82 -2.14
CA ALA A 67 -10.58 -9.00 -3.32
C ALA A 67 -9.75 -7.71 -3.25
N GLY A 68 -9.75 -7.04 -2.09
CA GLY A 68 -8.90 -5.87 -1.83
C GLY A 68 -7.40 -6.18 -1.92
N LEU A 69 -6.97 -7.37 -1.50
CA LEU A 69 -5.58 -7.80 -1.70
C LEU A 69 -5.24 -7.89 -3.18
N ARG A 70 -6.12 -8.48 -4.01
CA ARG A 70 -5.90 -8.59 -5.46
C ARG A 70 -5.82 -7.22 -6.12
N ASP A 71 -6.69 -6.29 -5.74
CA ASP A 71 -6.68 -4.92 -6.24
C ASP A 71 -5.37 -4.19 -5.86
N TRP A 72 -4.95 -4.32 -4.60
CA TRP A 72 -3.66 -3.79 -4.14
C TRP A 72 -2.46 -4.34 -4.92
N VAL A 73 -2.41 -5.66 -5.17
CA VAL A 73 -1.35 -6.28 -5.98
C VAL A 73 -1.37 -5.73 -7.41
N ARG A 74 -2.56 -5.59 -8.01
CA ARG A 74 -2.74 -5.06 -9.37
C ARG A 74 -2.23 -3.63 -9.47
N LEU A 75 -2.64 -2.75 -8.55
CA LEU A 75 -2.23 -1.34 -8.53
C LEU A 75 -0.73 -1.18 -8.30
N ARG A 76 -0.16 -1.97 -7.40
CA ARG A 76 1.29 -2.00 -7.20
C ARG A 76 2.03 -2.44 -8.47
N LYS A 77 1.55 -3.48 -9.16
CA LYS A 77 2.15 -3.93 -10.42
C LYS A 77 2.08 -2.84 -11.49
N MET A 78 0.97 -2.11 -11.57
CA MET A 78 0.79 -0.97 -12.47
C MET A 78 1.83 0.12 -12.19
N GLY A 79 1.96 0.56 -10.93
CA GLY A 79 2.96 1.58 -10.56
C GLY A 79 4.42 1.11 -10.73
N ARG A 80 4.70 -0.19 -10.63
CA ARG A 80 6.03 -0.75 -10.93
C ARG A 80 6.38 -0.70 -12.42
N GLN A 81 5.37 -0.88 -13.28
CA GLN A 81 5.54 -0.83 -14.74
C GLN A 81 5.59 0.60 -15.26
N GLU A 82 5.06 1.54 -14.47
CA GLU A 82 5.10 2.95 -14.75
C GLU A 82 6.55 3.46 -14.66
N ARG A 83 7.18 3.56 -15.82
CA ARG A 83 8.38 4.35 -15.96
C ARG A 83 7.93 5.80 -15.98
N PHE A 84 8.14 6.52 -14.87
CA PHE A 84 8.19 7.98 -14.91
C PHE A 84 9.43 8.37 -15.73
N GLU A 85 9.40 8.12 -17.04
CA GLU A 85 10.35 8.71 -17.99
C GLU A 85 10.05 10.20 -17.94
N ARG A 86 10.82 10.93 -17.11
CA ARG A 86 10.88 12.39 -17.16
C ARG A 86 11.24 12.74 -18.59
N HIS A 87 10.32 13.36 -19.32
CA HIS A 87 10.67 14.22 -20.44
C HIS A 87 11.09 15.59 -19.87
#